data_AF-A0A0B7C152-F1
#
_entry.id   AF-A0A0B7C152-F1
#
_cell.length_a   1.000
_cell.length_b   1.000
_cell.length_c   1.000
_cell.angle_alpha   90.00
_cell.angle_beta   90.00
_cell.angle_gamma   90.00
#
_symmetry.space_group_name_H-M   'P 1'
#
loop_
_entity.id
_entity.type
_entity.pdbx_description
1 polymer ?
#
loop_
_entity_poly.entity_id
_entity_poly.type
_entity_poly.pdbx_seq_one_letter_code
_entity_poly.pdbx_strand_id
1 'polypeptide(L)' 'GAGKSKLAIEIAKVFKGEIISADSMQIYKGLDIITNKVSEEEQHECPHHLISYLEADHKHYTIVDFRDAAVPL' A
#
# COMPACT_ATOMS: atom_id res chain seq x y z
N GLY A 1 -6.64 6.94 10.84
CA GLY A 1 -5.88 7.93 10.05
C GLY A 1 -4.99 8.78 10.92
N ALA A 2 -3.73 8.40 11.11
CA ALA A 2 -2.72 9.23 11.79
C ALA A 2 -1.99 10.20 10.83
N GLY A 3 -2.52 10.41 9.62
CA GLY A 3 -1.90 11.25 8.58
C GLY A 3 -0.71 10.63 7.83
N LYS A 4 -0.31 9.38 8.14
CA LYS A 4 0.87 8.73 7.56
C LYS A 4 0.88 8.70 6.03
N SER A 5 -0.23 8.29 5.40
CA SER A 5 -0.29 8.16 3.94
C SER A 5 -0.10 9.50 3.24
N LYS A 6 -0.77 10.55 3.73
CA LYS A 6 -0.62 11.90 3.20
C LYS A 6 0.83 12.39 3.28
N LEU A 7 1.47 12.21 4.44
CA LEU A 7 2.88 12.59 4.62
C LEU A 7 3.80 11.79 3.68
N ALA A 8 3.56 10.48 3.52
CA ALA A 8 4.35 9.64 2.63
C ALA A 8 4.26 10.12 1.17
N ILE A 9 3.06 10.49 0.69
CA ILE A 9 2.84 11.03 -0.66
C ILE A 9 3.57 12.37 -0.85
N GLU A 10 3.48 13.27 0.13
CA GLU A 10 4.18 14.56 0.07
C GLU A 10 5.71 14.37 -0.01
N ILE A 11 6.26 13.43 0.78
CA ILE A 11 7.69 13.07 0.71
C ILE A 11 8.04 12.45 -0.65
N ALA A 12 7.22 11.51 -1.15
CA ALA A 12 7.45 10.84 -2.44
C ALA A 12 7.51 11.85 -3.60
N LYS A 13 6.64 12.86 -3.62
CA LYS A 13 6.67 13.94 -4.63
C LYS A 13 7.97 14.74 -4.62
N VAL A 14 8.51 15.04 -3.44
CA VAL A 14 9.74 15.83 -3.29
C VAL A 14 10.97 15.03 -3.75
N PHE A 15 11.05 13.76 -3.36
CA PHE A 15 12.22 12.92 -3.60
C PHE A 15 12.10 12.06 -4.86
N LYS A 16 10.99 12.13 -5.60
CA LYS A 16 10.64 11.20 -6.68
C LYS A 16 10.71 9.74 -6.21
N GLY A 17 10.23 9.52 -4.99
CA GLY A 17 10.21 8.21 -4.34
C GLY A 17 8.94 7.43 -4.65
N GLU A 18 8.90 6.23 -4.10
CA GLU A 18 7.81 5.27 -4.23
C GLU A 18 7.36 4.83 -2.84
N ILE A 19 6.10 4.40 -2.70
CA ILE A 19 5.51 4.02 -1.43
C ILE A 19 5.25 2.52 -1.41
N ILE A 20 5.73 1.83 -0.39
CA ILE A 20 5.39 0.43 -0.13
C ILE A 20 4.43 0.38 1.06
N SER A 21 3.22 -0.14 0.84
CA SER A 21 2.25 -0.32 1.93
C SER A 21 2.69 -1.47 2.83
N ALA A 22 2.86 -1.19 4.12
CA ALA A 22 3.20 -2.17 5.16
C ALA A 22 1.99 -2.49 6.07
N ASP A 23 0.77 -2.39 5.54
CA ASP A 23 -0.48 -2.70 6.26
C ASP A 23 -1.05 -4.03 5.76
N SER A 24 -1.21 -4.99 6.68
CA SER A 24 -1.64 -6.36 6.35
C SER A 24 -3.08 -6.48 5.83
N MET A 25 -3.91 -5.44 5.96
CA MET A 25 -5.29 -5.44 5.45
C MET A 25 -5.41 -4.70 4.10
N GLN A 26 -4.57 -3.69 3.85
CA GLN A 26 -4.63 -2.93 2.60
C GLN A 26 -4.05 -3.68 1.40
N ILE A 27 -3.32 -4.78 1.62
CA ILE A 27 -2.79 -5.65 0.56
C ILE A 27 -3.88 -6.32 -0.29
N TYR A 28 -5.09 -6.52 0.25
CA TYR A 28 -6.18 -7.22 -0.43
C TYR A 28 -7.01 -6.26 -1.28
N LYS A 29 -7.47 -6.69 -2.45
CA LYS A 29 -8.41 -5.95 -3.32
C LYS A 29 -9.76 -5.76 -2.63
N GLY A 30 -10.40 -4.61 -2.90
CA GLY A 30 -11.63 -4.20 -2.24
C GLY A 30 -11.45 -3.90 -0.75
N LEU A 31 -12.54 -3.79 0.00
CA LEU A 31 -12.52 -3.39 1.42
C LEU A 31 -11.91 -1.99 1.66
N ASP A 32 -11.88 -1.13 0.64
CA ASP A 32 -11.11 0.13 0.65
C ASP A 32 -11.54 1.08 1.77
N ILE A 33 -12.85 1.19 1.99
CA ILE A 33 -13.44 2.04 3.03
C ILE A 33 -13.05 1.53 4.43
N ILE A 34 -13.25 0.24 4.69
CA ILE A 34 -13.03 -0.32 6.04
C ILE A 34 -11.55 -0.43 6.41
N THR A 35 -10.68 -0.53 5.40
CA THR A 35 -9.22 -0.58 5.58
C THR A 35 -8.58 0.81 5.47
N ASN A 36 -9.37 1.86 5.24
CA ASN A 36 -8.91 3.23 5.08
C ASN A 36 -7.77 3.33 4.07
N LYS A 37 -7.95 2.68 2.90
CA LYS A 37 -6.98 2.76 1.81
C LYS A 37 -6.89 4.17 1.28
N VAL A 38 -5.70 4.47 0.78
CA VAL A 38 -5.41 5.65 -0.02
C VAL A 38 -6.29 5.61 -1.26
N SER A 39 -6.91 6.73 -1.63
CA SER A 39 -7.81 6.79 -2.78
C SER A 39 -7.05 6.53 -4.09
N GLU A 40 -7.76 6.17 -5.16
CA GLU A 40 -7.12 6.02 -6.48
C GLU A 40 -6.49 7.34 -6.95
N GLU A 41 -7.13 8.48 -6.66
CA GLU A 41 -6.59 9.81 -6.97
C GLU A 41 -5.25 10.06 -6.27
N GLU A 42 -5.17 9.75 -4.98
CA GLU A 42 -3.94 9.87 -4.19
C GLU A 42 -2.86 8.87 -4.65
N GLN A 43 -3.26 7.66 -5.08
CA GLN A 43 -2.33 6.66 -5.63
C GLN A 43 -1.75 7.08 -6.99
N HIS A 44 -2.44 7.91 -7.77
CA HIS A 44 -1.89 8.44 -9.02
C HIS A 44 -0.79 9.50 -8.80
N GLU A 45 -0.66 10.02 -7.58
CA GLU A 45 0.32 11.07 -7.29
C GLU A 45 1.77 10.53 -7.19
N CYS A 46 1.95 9.24 -6.89
CA CYS A 46 3.24 8.54 -6.89
C CYS A 46 3.05 7.02 -6.92
N PRO A 47 4.06 6.23 -7.35
CA PRO A 47 3.94 4.78 -7.37
C PRO A 47 3.66 4.21 -5.97
N HIS A 48 2.62 3.38 -5.87
CA HIS A 48 2.26 2.64 -4.67
C HIS A 48 2.36 1.14 -4.92
N HIS A 49 3.05 0.45 -4.01
CA HIS A 49 3.26 -0.98 -4.05
C HIS A 49 2.56 -1.68 -2.90
N LEU A 50 2.25 -2.96 -3.11
CA LEU A 50 1.63 -3.85 -2.12
C LEU A 50 0.32 -3.32 -1.53
N ILE A 51 -0.44 -2.53 -2.32
CA ILE A 51 -1.81 -2.12 -2.02
C ILE A 51 -2.74 -2.74 -3.06
N SER A 52 -3.89 -3.28 -2.63
CA SER A 52 -4.85 -3.94 -3.53
C SER A 52 -4.20 -4.95 -4.50
N TYR A 53 -3.17 -5.67 -4.04
CA TYR A 53 -2.34 -6.53 -4.88
C TYR A 53 -2.80 -8.00 -4.84
N LEU A 54 -3.39 -8.44 -3.71
CA LEU A 54 -3.95 -9.79 -3.54
C LEU A 54 -5.45 -9.84 -3.77
N GLU A 55 -5.96 -10.97 -4.26
CA GLU A 55 -7.40 -11.24 -4.26
C GLU A 55 -7.93 -11.41 -2.83
N ALA A 56 -9.18 -11.00 -2.60
CA ALA A 56 -9.79 -11.00 -1.26
C ALA A 56 -9.99 -12.41 -0.67
N ASP A 57 -9.98 -13.46 -1.49
CA ASP A 57 -10.11 -14.86 -1.08
C ASP A 57 -8.76 -15.52 -0.75
N HIS A 58 -7.65 -14.78 -0.88
CA HIS A 58 -6.32 -15.25 -0.53
C HIS A 58 -6.19 -15.44 0.99
N LYS A 59 -6.12 -16.70 1.44
CA LYS A 59 -6.30 -17.06 2.85
C LYS A 59 -5.07 -16.91 3.74
N HIS A 60 -3.87 -16.93 3.17
CA HIS A 60 -2.62 -16.98 3.94
C HIS A 60 -1.60 -16.02 3.37
N TYR A 61 -1.36 -14.93 4.09
CA TYR A 61 -0.27 -14.00 3.81
C TYR A 61 0.54 -13.78 5.07
N THR A 62 1.84 -14.04 5.00
CA THR A 62 2.75 -13.99 6.15
C THR A 62 3.75 -12.84 6.01
N ILE A 63 4.50 -12.58 7.09
CA ILE A 63 5.59 -11.60 7.07
C ILE A 63 6.71 -11.99 6.09
N VAL A 64 6.87 -13.28 5.81
CA VAL A 64 7.87 -13.79 4.85
C VAL A 64 7.44 -13.42 3.43
N ASP A 65 6.16 -13.60 3.11
CA ASP A 65 5.60 -13.21 1.81
C ASP A 65 5.71 -11.70 1.59
N PHE A 66 5.42 -10.89 2.63
CA PHE A 66 5.64 -9.46 2.58
C PHE A 66 7.09 -9.08 2.30
N ARG A 67 8.05 -9.69 3.02
CA ARG A 67 9.47 -9.46 2.79
C ARG A 67 9.86 -9.80 1.35
N ASP A 68 9.45 -10.96 0.86
CA ASP A 68 9.83 -11.46 -0.46
C ASP A 68 9.21 -10.64 -1.59
N ALA A 69 8.02 -10.06 -1.36
CA ALA A 69 7.39 -9.11 -2.28
C ALA A 69 8.00 -7.70 -2.23
N ALA A 70 8.46 -7.25 -1.06
CA ALA A 70 8.94 -5.88 -0.84
C ALA A 70 10.43 -5.68 -1.18
N VAL A 71 11.30 -6.66 -0.87
CA VAL A 71 12.76 -6.54 -1.07
C VAL A 71 13.20 -6.32 -2.52
N PRO A 72 12.52 -6.88 -3.55
CA PRO A 72 12.91 -6.66 -4.95
C PRO A 72 12.47 -5.32 -5.57
N LEU A 73 11.66 -4.52 -4.86
CA LEU A 73 11.18 -3.21 -5.31
C LEU A 73 12.27 -2.14 -5.10
#